data_AF-A0A850MC09-F1
#
_entry.id   AF-A0A850MC09-F1
#
_cell.length_a   1.000
_cell.length_b   1.000
_cell.length_c   1.000
_cell.angle_alpha   90.00
_cell.angle_beta   90.00
_cell.angle_gamma   90.00
#
_symmetry.space_group_name_H-M   'P 1'
#
loop_
_entity.id
_entity.type
_entity.pdbx_description
1 polymer ?
#
loop_
_entity_poly.entity_id
_entity_poly.type
_entity_poly.pdbx_seq_one_letter_code
_entity_poly.pdbx_strand_id
1 'polypeptide(L)'
;PVIAPWLRARMYFNRLRGVDTVIYSGREILEMRERDVEAATRMLIETEVFDPARTALKGLTVHGHALRLDQDGLMFDARRRYVYDKDLKEVVYIKNMHAQMLDEPIPVGRPLTEEELDTMDVTYRWNLTPYKSRTEILLIITRATHFRILGGFKPDLIKGM
;
A
#
# COMPACT_ATOMS: atom_id res chain seq x y z
N PRO A 1 -1.08 4.36 6.22
CA PRO A 1 -1.79 4.22 4.92
C PRO A 1 -2.86 3.13 5.09
N VAL A 2 -3.95 3.17 4.32
CA VAL A 2 -5.03 2.18 4.47
C VAL A 2 -4.55 0.75 4.17
N ILE A 3 -3.65 0.59 3.19
CA ILE A 3 -3.11 -0.72 2.82
C ILE A 3 -1.59 -0.68 2.60
N ALA A 4 -0.89 -1.67 3.16
CA ALA A 4 0.55 -1.85 3.04
C ALA A 4 0.94 -2.73 1.83
N PRO A 5 2.21 -2.66 1.34
CA PRO A 5 2.65 -3.36 0.11
C PRO A 5 2.30 -4.86 0.08
N TRP A 6 2.64 -5.60 1.13
CA TRP A 6 2.35 -7.04 1.21
C TRP A 6 0.86 -7.38 1.11
N LEU A 7 -0.03 -6.53 1.64
CA LEU A 7 -1.46 -6.78 1.56
C LEU A 7 -2.03 -6.40 0.19
N ARG A 8 -1.45 -5.40 -0.49
CA ARG A 8 -1.79 -5.09 -1.89
C ARG A 8 -1.56 -6.30 -2.79
N ALA A 9 -0.38 -6.91 -2.76
CA ALA A 9 -0.10 -8.11 -3.56
C ALA A 9 -1.08 -9.26 -3.28
N ARG A 10 -1.38 -9.52 -2.00
CA ARG A 10 -2.38 -10.54 -1.62
C ARG A 10 -3.76 -10.20 -2.17
N MET A 11 -4.18 -8.94 -2.06
CA MET A 11 -5.45 -8.48 -2.63
C MET A 11 -5.47 -8.67 -4.15
N TYR A 12 -4.40 -8.31 -4.86
CA TYR A 12 -4.30 -8.47 -6.31
C TYR A 12 -4.46 -9.94 -6.72
N PHE A 13 -3.72 -10.86 -6.11
CA PHE A 13 -3.84 -12.29 -6.40
C PHE A 13 -5.21 -12.90 -6.05
N ASN A 14 -5.97 -12.29 -5.14
CA ASN A 14 -7.31 -12.76 -4.78
C ASN A 14 -8.44 -12.13 -5.59
N ARG A 15 -8.25 -10.91 -6.12
CA ARG A 15 -9.33 -10.11 -6.74
C ARG A 15 -9.17 -9.90 -8.24
N LEU A 16 -7.95 -9.98 -8.77
CA LEU A 16 -7.62 -9.68 -10.16
C LEU A 16 -7.12 -10.93 -10.88
N ARG A 17 -7.18 -10.93 -12.22
CA ARG A 17 -6.68 -12.01 -13.08
C ARG A 17 -5.53 -11.53 -13.95
N GLY A 18 -4.56 -12.40 -14.24
CA GLY A 18 -3.41 -12.04 -15.09
C GLY A 18 -2.50 -10.99 -14.46
N VAL A 19 -2.22 -11.16 -13.16
CA VAL A 19 -1.42 -10.25 -12.33
C VAL A 19 0.05 -10.63 -12.38
N ASP A 20 0.91 -9.66 -12.63
CA ASP A 20 2.30 -9.64 -12.18
C ASP A 20 2.45 -8.50 -11.14
N THR A 21 3.08 -8.79 -10.00
CA THR A 21 3.17 -7.80 -8.91
C THR A 21 4.48 -7.94 -8.16
N VAL A 22 5.07 -6.80 -7.79
CA VAL A 22 6.36 -6.77 -7.09
C VAL A 22 6.29 -5.89 -5.85
N ILE A 23 6.72 -6.48 -4.73
CA ILE A 23 6.64 -5.91 -3.39
C ILE A 23 7.99 -5.36 -2.95
N TYR A 24 8.03 -4.07 -2.61
CA TYR A 24 9.15 -3.43 -1.93
C TYR A 24 8.67 -2.75 -0.65
N SER A 25 9.59 -2.29 0.19
CA SER A 25 9.21 -1.52 1.39
C SER A 25 8.53 -0.19 1.03
N GLY A 26 9.08 0.54 0.07
CA GLY A 26 8.63 1.88 -0.31
C GLY A 26 7.73 1.98 -1.55
N ARG A 27 7.40 0.85 -2.20
CA ARG A 27 6.52 0.81 -3.37
C ARG A 27 5.92 -0.58 -3.58
N GLU A 28 4.78 -0.62 -4.24
CA GLU A 28 4.15 -1.81 -4.79
C GLU A 28 3.88 -1.55 -6.27
N ILE A 29 4.19 -2.51 -7.14
CA ILE A 29 3.99 -2.40 -8.59
C ILE A 29 3.02 -3.48 -9.04
N LEU A 30 2.03 -3.10 -9.85
CA LEU A 30 1.09 -4.01 -10.53
C LEU A 30 1.30 -3.90 -12.05
N GLU A 31 1.69 -4.98 -12.68
CA GLU A 31 1.86 -5.10 -14.13
C GLU A 31 0.79 -6.05 -14.68
N MET A 32 0.05 -5.57 -15.68
CA MET A 32 -1.01 -6.31 -16.37
C MET A 32 -1.07 -5.86 -17.82
N ARG A 33 -1.95 -6.45 -18.64
CA ARG A 33 -2.26 -5.90 -19.96
C ARG A 33 -2.88 -4.51 -19.78
N GLU A 34 -2.57 -3.59 -20.69
CA GLU A 34 -2.90 -2.16 -20.58
C GLU A 34 -4.38 -1.89 -20.26
N ARG A 35 -5.31 -2.46 -21.04
CA ARG A 35 -6.76 -2.30 -20.77
C ARG A 35 -7.18 -2.78 -19.39
N ASP A 36 -6.52 -3.82 -18.87
CA ASP A 36 -6.86 -4.47 -17.61
C ASP A 36 -6.26 -3.71 -16.43
N VAL A 37 -5.04 -3.14 -16.60
CA VAL A 37 -4.41 -2.30 -15.58
C VAL A 37 -5.18 -0.98 -15.40
N GLU A 38 -5.77 -0.42 -16.45
CA GLU A 38 -6.64 0.76 -16.34
C GLU A 38 -7.87 0.47 -15.47
N ALA A 39 -8.58 -0.62 -15.76
CA ALA A 39 -9.75 -1.04 -14.98
C ALA A 39 -9.39 -1.37 -13.52
N ALA A 40 -8.26 -2.06 -13.30
CA ALA A 40 -7.75 -2.35 -11.97
C ALA A 40 -7.39 -1.06 -11.22
N THR A 41 -6.66 -0.15 -11.87
CA THR A 41 -6.23 1.14 -11.29
C THR A 41 -7.42 1.98 -10.88
N ARG A 42 -8.49 2.00 -11.68
CA ARG A 42 -9.73 2.69 -11.31
C ARG A 42 -10.28 2.19 -9.97
N MET A 43 -10.44 0.88 -9.81
CA MET A 43 -10.86 0.28 -8.53
C MET A 43 -9.89 0.64 -7.39
N LEU A 44 -8.59 0.64 -7.67
CA LEU A 44 -7.59 0.95 -6.67
C LEU A 44 -7.61 2.41 -6.21
N ILE A 45 -8.02 3.36 -7.07
CA ILE A 45 -8.07 4.79 -6.73
C ILE A 45 -9.44 5.20 -6.16
N GLU A 46 -10.53 4.63 -6.69
CA GLU A 46 -11.90 5.04 -6.35
C GLU A 46 -12.47 4.34 -5.10
N THR A 47 -11.69 3.49 -4.43
CA THR A 47 -12.13 2.75 -3.23
C THR A 47 -11.27 3.07 -2.00
N GLU A 48 -11.68 2.58 -0.84
CA GLU A 48 -10.99 2.79 0.45
C GLU A 48 -9.52 2.35 0.48
N VAL A 49 -9.07 1.54 -0.48
CA VAL A 49 -7.66 1.12 -0.59
C VAL A 49 -6.71 2.24 -1.05
N PHE A 50 -7.25 3.42 -1.36
CA PHE A 50 -6.51 4.62 -1.68
C PHE A 50 -6.96 5.80 -0.82
N ASP A 51 -6.00 6.34 -0.09
CA ASP A 51 -6.10 7.64 0.55
C ASP A 51 -5.07 8.55 -0.11
N PRO A 52 -5.48 9.68 -0.72
CA PRO A 52 -4.58 10.49 -1.54
C PRO A 52 -3.49 11.19 -0.73
N ALA A 53 -3.61 11.28 0.60
CA ALA A 53 -2.57 11.82 1.46
C ALA A 53 -1.50 10.78 1.83
N ARG A 54 -1.87 9.52 2.09
CA ARG A 54 -0.97 8.45 2.55
C ARG A 54 -0.58 7.46 1.46
N THR A 55 -1.21 7.52 0.29
CA THR A 55 -0.94 6.68 -0.89
C THR A 55 -0.71 7.56 -2.10
N ALA A 56 0.26 7.21 -2.94
CA ALA A 56 0.57 8.00 -4.12
C ALA A 56 1.03 7.15 -5.30
N LEU A 57 0.72 7.62 -6.51
CA LEU A 57 1.14 7.01 -7.76
C LEU A 57 2.55 7.50 -8.13
N LYS A 58 3.55 6.63 -7.90
CA LYS A 58 4.97 6.97 -8.07
C LYS A 58 5.72 5.92 -8.88
N GLY A 59 5.99 6.16 -10.16
CA GLY A 59 6.78 5.26 -11.01
C GLY A 59 8.29 5.38 -10.78
N LEU A 60 8.76 6.58 -10.40
CA LEU A 60 10.16 6.88 -10.11
C LEU A 60 10.29 7.81 -8.91
N THR A 61 11.48 7.86 -8.30
CA THR A 61 11.76 8.68 -7.10
C THR A 61 10.69 8.45 -6.02
N VAL A 62 10.57 7.20 -5.55
CA VAL A 62 9.44 6.74 -4.71
C VAL A 62 9.60 7.02 -3.21
N HIS A 63 10.68 7.71 -2.81
CA HIS A 63 10.97 7.99 -1.41
C HIS A 63 9.79 8.71 -0.73
N GLY A 64 9.43 8.29 0.50
CA GLY A 64 8.36 8.91 1.28
C GLY A 64 7.64 8.00 2.29
N HIS A 65 7.56 6.69 2.05
CA HIS A 65 6.73 5.79 2.89
C HIS A 65 7.09 5.76 4.39
N ALA A 66 8.34 6.06 4.74
CA ALA A 66 8.87 6.04 6.10
C ALA A 66 9.20 7.44 6.63
N LEU A 67 8.80 8.49 5.91
CA LEU A 67 9.05 9.87 6.31
C LEU A 67 7.88 10.40 7.13
N ARG A 68 8.17 11.44 7.91
CA ARG A 68 7.11 12.26 8.51
C ARG A 68 6.30 12.91 7.39
N LEU A 69 5.02 13.09 7.67
CA LEU A 69 4.12 13.84 6.81
C LEU A 69 4.53 15.32 6.81
N ASP A 70 4.14 16.03 5.76
CA ASP A 70 4.32 17.47 5.69
C ASP A 70 3.28 18.23 6.54
N GLN A 71 3.34 19.57 6.50
CA GLN A 71 2.45 20.43 7.28
C GLN A 71 0.96 20.30 6.90
N ASP A 72 0.65 19.79 5.71
CA ASP A 72 -0.72 19.58 5.22
C ASP A 72 -1.13 18.09 5.36
N GLY A 73 -0.29 17.26 6.00
CA GLY A 73 -0.58 15.85 6.29
C GLY A 73 -0.29 14.89 5.13
N LEU A 74 0.37 15.36 4.07
CA LEU A 74 0.69 14.57 2.89
C LEU A 74 1.99 13.78 3.06
N MET A 75 2.03 12.59 2.44
CA MET A 75 3.26 11.82 2.29
C MET A 75 4.25 12.59 1.41
N PHE A 76 5.51 12.62 1.83
CA PHE A 76 6.60 13.25 1.08
C PHE A 76 6.70 12.76 -0.38
N ASP A 77 6.84 13.70 -1.31
CA ASP A 77 7.18 13.44 -2.71
C ASP A 77 8.23 14.42 -3.23
N ALA A 78 9.46 13.95 -3.44
CA ALA A 78 10.56 14.75 -3.96
C ALA A 78 10.28 15.38 -5.33
N ARG A 79 9.38 14.79 -6.13
CA ARG A 79 8.99 15.31 -7.45
C ARG A 79 7.75 16.20 -7.41
N ARG A 80 7.07 16.29 -6.26
CA ARG A 80 5.82 17.06 -6.06
C ARG A 80 4.80 16.77 -7.17
N ARG A 81 4.38 15.50 -7.31
CA ARG A 81 3.37 15.11 -8.31
C ARG A 81 1.96 15.52 -7.93
N TYR A 82 1.71 15.64 -6.63
CA TYR A 82 0.44 16.06 -6.06
C TYR A 82 0.68 17.16 -5.02
N VAL A 83 -0.35 17.98 -4.81
CA VAL A 83 -0.39 19.07 -3.83
C VAL A 83 -1.74 19.05 -3.10
N TYR A 84 -1.80 19.60 -1.90
CA TYR A 84 -3.08 19.85 -1.22
C TYR A 84 -3.60 21.22 -1.65
N ASP A 85 -4.76 21.23 -2.31
CA ASP A 85 -5.47 22.47 -2.66
C ASP A 85 -6.33 22.89 -1.46
N LYS A 86 -6.05 24.08 -0.90
CA LYS A 86 -6.72 24.57 0.32
C LYS A 86 -8.13 25.09 0.06
N ASP A 87 -8.42 25.50 -1.17
CA ASP A 87 -9.72 26.02 -1.57
C ASP A 87 -10.68 24.85 -1.86
N LEU A 88 -10.21 23.85 -2.61
CA LEU A 88 -10.95 22.62 -2.87
C LEU A 88 -10.99 21.68 -1.67
N LYS A 89 -9.99 21.76 -0.78
CA LYS A 89 -9.76 20.80 0.31
C LYS A 89 -9.54 19.37 -0.20
N GLU A 90 -8.91 19.27 -1.36
CA GLU A 90 -8.62 18.02 -2.05
C GLU A 90 -7.14 17.91 -2.38
N VAL A 91 -6.68 16.68 -2.57
CA VAL A 91 -5.37 16.43 -3.16
C VAL A 91 -5.51 16.48 -4.67
N VAL A 92 -4.63 17.24 -5.33
CA VAL A 92 -4.66 17.44 -6.77
C VAL A 92 -3.35 16.97 -7.38
N TYR A 93 -3.42 16.06 -8.34
CA TYR A 93 -2.27 15.66 -9.16
C TYR A 93 -2.01 16.70 -10.24
N ILE A 94 -0.79 17.24 -10.26
CA ILE A 94 -0.29 18.19 -11.28
C ILE A 94 0.70 17.54 -12.24
N LYS A 95 1.16 16.32 -11.90
CA LYS A 95 2.07 15.52 -12.74
C LYS A 95 1.63 14.06 -12.74
N ASN A 96 1.96 13.35 -13.81
CA ASN A 96 1.76 11.90 -13.86
C ASN A 96 2.77 11.14 -12.98
N MET A 97 2.65 9.81 -12.93
CA MET A 97 3.52 8.96 -12.10
C MET A 97 5.01 9.03 -12.45
N HIS A 98 5.34 9.46 -13.67
CA HIS A 98 6.70 9.70 -14.18
C HIS A 98 7.17 11.16 -14.00
N ALA A 99 6.43 11.98 -13.25
CA ALA A 99 6.72 13.38 -12.95
C ALA A 99 6.70 14.33 -14.17
N GLN A 100 5.97 13.97 -15.24
CA GLN A 100 5.67 14.87 -16.35
C GLN A 100 4.45 15.71 -15.99
N MET A 101 4.46 17.01 -16.32
CA MET A 101 3.31 17.90 -16.09
C MET A 101 2.08 17.40 -16.83
N LEU A 102 0.94 17.44 -16.16
CA LEU A 102 -0.36 17.24 -16.81
C LEU A 102 -0.81 18.55 -17.44
N ASP A 103 -1.54 18.48 -18.54
CA ASP A 103 -2.14 19.66 -19.16
C ASP A 103 -3.17 20.29 -18.23
N GLU A 104 -3.97 19.45 -17.56
CA GLU A 104 -4.97 19.85 -16.58
C GLU A 104 -4.73 19.12 -15.25
N PRO A 105 -4.77 19.82 -14.10
CA PRO A 105 -4.70 19.18 -12.80
C PRO A 105 -5.89 18.24 -12.55
N ILE A 106 -5.64 17.13 -11.85
CA ILE A 106 -6.65 16.10 -11.57
C ILE A 106 -6.90 16.02 -10.05
N PRO A 107 -8.05 16.50 -9.56
CA PRO A 107 -8.47 16.29 -8.18
C PRO A 107 -8.76 14.81 -7.93
N VAL A 108 -8.24 14.26 -6.83
CA VAL A 108 -8.43 12.85 -6.44
C VAL A 108 -9.12 12.72 -5.08
N GLY A 109 -9.84 13.77 -4.68
CA GLY A 109 -10.63 13.81 -3.44
C GLY A 109 -9.86 14.26 -2.22
N ARG A 110 -10.58 14.31 -1.09
CA ARG A 110 -10.04 14.73 0.20
C ARG A 110 -9.12 13.65 0.81
N PRO A 111 -8.13 14.06 1.62
CA PRO A 111 -7.49 13.16 2.58
C PRO A 111 -8.52 12.51 3.52
N LEU A 112 -8.29 11.25 3.88
CA LEU A 112 -8.99 10.62 4.99
C LEU A 112 -8.54 11.22 6.33
N THR A 113 -9.45 11.25 7.31
CA THR A 113 -9.13 11.66 8.68
C THR A 113 -8.32 10.56 9.37
N GLU A 114 -7.61 10.89 10.47
CA GLU A 114 -6.89 9.87 11.25
C GLU A 114 -7.84 8.81 11.82
N GLU A 115 -9.07 9.18 12.21
CA GLU A 115 -10.07 8.22 12.71
C GLU A 115 -10.50 7.21 11.64
N GLU A 116 -10.73 7.70 10.41
CA GLU A 116 -11.01 6.84 9.25
C GLU A 116 -9.82 5.90 8.98
N LEU A 117 -8.60 6.45 8.97
CA LEU A 117 -7.38 5.69 8.72
C LEU A 117 -7.12 4.63 9.80
N ASP A 118 -7.29 4.96 11.07
CA ASP A 118 -7.07 4.06 12.20
C ASP A 118 -8.09 2.91 12.21
N THR A 119 -9.32 3.18 11.77
CA THR A 119 -10.38 2.15 11.65
C THR A 119 -10.06 1.14 10.53
N MET A 120 -9.45 1.60 9.44
CA MET A 120 -9.12 0.78 8.28
C MET A 120 -7.67 0.27 8.29
N ASP A 121 -6.86 0.62 9.30
CA ASP A 121 -5.43 0.31 9.31
C ASP A 121 -5.19 -1.21 9.36
N VAL A 122 -4.58 -1.72 8.30
CA VAL A 122 -4.19 -3.13 8.19
C VAL A 122 -2.76 -3.39 8.68
N THR A 123 -2.10 -2.38 9.26
CA THR A 123 -0.72 -2.46 9.74
C THR A 123 -0.65 -2.58 11.26
N TYR A 124 0.50 -3.07 11.74
CA TYR A 124 0.78 -3.09 13.17
C TYR A 124 1.62 -1.88 13.56
N ARG A 125 1.07 -1.04 14.43
CA ARG A 125 1.70 0.18 14.93
C ARG A 125 1.67 0.19 16.44
N TRP A 126 2.75 0.67 17.06
CA TRP A 126 2.84 0.72 18.51
C TRP A 126 1.73 1.56 19.16
N ASN A 127 1.35 2.66 18.52
CA ASN A 127 0.36 3.62 19.01
C ASN A 127 -1.10 3.25 18.69
N LEU A 128 -1.34 2.17 17.94
CA LEU A 128 -2.69 1.74 17.55
C LEU A 128 -2.88 0.26 17.87
N THR A 129 -2.32 -0.62 17.02
CA THR A 129 -2.38 -2.07 17.21
C THR A 129 -0.98 -2.67 17.28
N PRO A 130 -0.44 -2.91 18.50
CA PRO A 130 0.91 -3.46 18.66
C PRO A 130 0.99 -4.91 18.17
N TYR A 131 1.95 -5.20 17.30
CA TYR A 131 2.17 -6.57 16.77
C TYR A 131 2.36 -7.62 17.87
N LYS A 132 3.08 -7.28 18.95
CA LYS A 132 3.35 -8.19 20.08
C LYS A 132 2.09 -8.66 20.80
N SER A 133 0.98 -7.94 20.67
CA SER A 133 -0.31 -8.33 21.26
C SER A 133 -1.05 -9.43 20.48
N ARG A 134 -0.58 -9.82 19.29
CA ARG A 134 -1.28 -10.74 18.37
C ARG A 134 -0.73 -12.16 18.49
N THR A 135 -1.07 -12.84 19.58
CA THR A 135 -0.59 -14.18 19.93
C THR A 135 -0.88 -15.22 18.85
N GLU A 136 -2.07 -15.22 18.24
CA GLU A 136 -2.43 -16.18 17.20
C GLU A 136 -1.55 -16.06 15.95
N ILE A 137 -1.28 -14.83 15.50
CA ILE A 137 -0.42 -14.59 14.32
C ILE A 137 1.01 -15.05 14.61
N LEU A 138 1.52 -14.75 15.82
CA LEU A 138 2.83 -15.22 16.26
C LEU A 138 2.90 -16.75 16.30
N LEU A 139 1.84 -17.43 16.73
CA LEU A 139 1.76 -18.89 16.71
C LEU A 139 1.81 -19.44 15.28
N ILE A 140 1.04 -18.88 14.34
CA ILE A 140 1.02 -19.32 12.94
C ILE A 140 2.38 -19.10 12.28
N ILE A 141 2.99 -17.92 12.46
CA ILE A 141 4.31 -17.61 11.88
C ILE A 141 5.38 -18.55 12.45
N THR A 142 5.36 -18.78 13.76
CA THR A 142 6.30 -19.69 14.43
C THR A 142 6.11 -21.12 13.93
N ARG A 143 4.88 -21.60 13.82
CA ARG A 143 4.55 -22.92 13.30
C ARG A 143 5.01 -23.11 11.86
N ALA A 144 4.70 -22.15 10.97
CA ALA A 144 5.12 -22.19 9.57
C ALA A 144 6.66 -22.19 9.45
N THR A 145 7.33 -21.37 10.26
CA THR A 145 8.80 -21.31 10.31
C THR A 145 9.38 -22.65 10.76
N HIS A 146 8.84 -23.22 11.84
CA HIS A 146 9.29 -24.51 12.37
C HIS A 146 9.15 -25.64 11.34
N PHE A 147 8.01 -25.72 10.66
CA PHE A 147 7.80 -26.74 9.61
C PHE A 147 8.72 -26.55 8.40
N ARG A 148 9.01 -25.32 7.99
CA ARG A 148 9.98 -25.05 6.91
C ARG A 148 11.40 -25.48 7.31
N ILE A 149 11.80 -25.25 8.55
CA ILE A 149 13.11 -25.67 9.08
C ILE A 149 13.20 -27.20 9.10
N LEU A 150 12.20 -27.88 9.70
CA LEU A 150 12.19 -29.34 9.75
C LEU A 150 12.14 -29.96 8.35
N GLY A 151 11.30 -29.43 7.45
CA GLY A 151 11.20 -29.90 6.07
C GLY A 151 12.50 -29.72 5.29
N GLY A 152 13.22 -28.62 5.50
CA GLY A 152 14.53 -28.40 4.89
C GLY A 152 15.64 -29.25 5.49
N PHE A 153 15.56 -29.59 6.78
CA PHE A 153 16.56 -30.39 7.48
C PHE A 153 16.36 -31.91 7.28
N LYS A 154 15.19 -32.42 7.65
CA LYS A 154 14.77 -33.82 7.49
C LYS A 154 13.23 -33.93 7.46
N PRO A 155 12.62 -34.08 6.27
CA PRO A 155 11.16 -34.12 6.11
C PRO A 155 10.42 -35.12 7.01
N ASP A 156 10.99 -36.29 7.29
CA ASP A 156 10.37 -37.33 8.15
C ASP A 156 10.12 -36.87 9.60
N LEU A 157 10.75 -35.77 10.02
CA LEU A 157 10.52 -35.17 11.33
C LEU A 157 9.18 -34.42 11.41
N ILE A 158 8.57 -34.11 10.26
CA ILE A 158 7.23 -33.53 10.20
C ILE A 158 6.22 -34.65 10.47
N LYS A 159 5.67 -34.68 11.68
CA LYS A 159 4.60 -35.62 12.06
C LYS A 159 3.25 -34.91 12.05
N GLY A 160 2.23 -35.55 11.47
CA GLY A 160 0.83 -35.09 11.56
C GLY A 160 0.52 -33.83 10.74
N MET A 161 0.97 -33.79 9.48
CA MET A 161 0.16 -33.08 8.47
C MET A 161 -1.14 -33.85 8.25
#